data_AF-A0A3N9S0D4-F1
#
_entry.id   AF-A0A3N9S0D4-F1
#
_cell.length_a   1.000
_cell.length_b   1.000
_cell.length_c   1.000
_cell.angle_alpha   90.00
_cell.angle_beta   90.00
_cell.angle_gamma   90.00
#
_symmetry.space_group_name_H-M   'P 1'
#
loop_
_entity.id
_entity.type
_entity.pdbx_description
1 polymer ?
#
loop_
_entity_poly.entity_id
_entity_poly.type
_entity_poly.pdbx_seq_one_letter_code
_entity_poly.pdbx_strand_id
1 'polypeptide(L)'
;MTQTTRHDFARLLARARTAIADANPAGHILCDELAQAERLVENHVVPWSADIHVAFIDHRHGGDLYAAFTREALMAEVASFCREWWSEIRDTRDPATLPDEDAGSIYFDAHEEEYLWTERISVDAPPIGSPKALRVGRHLVISTSHIRPATADLLDQWAPMVPESRPLGVAEAGYGWFVLTDPLDGLEREMVPNELWAAIEFARAQGCRWLLLDRDADCIDGLETFEW
;
A
#
# COMPACT_ATOMS: atom_id res chain seq x y z
N MET A 1 -17.32 11.74 -4.79
CA MET A 1 -16.76 11.03 -3.61
C MET A 1 -15.25 11.11 -3.70
N THR A 2 -14.57 11.65 -2.68
CA THR A 2 -13.10 11.64 -2.62
C THR A 2 -12.62 10.20 -2.54
N GLN A 3 -11.83 9.76 -3.53
CA GLN A 3 -11.20 8.45 -3.51
C GLN A 3 -10.26 8.35 -2.31
N THR A 4 -10.62 7.52 -1.34
CA THR A 4 -9.76 7.19 -0.20
C THR A 4 -8.54 6.43 -0.72
N THR A 5 -7.34 6.96 -0.50
CA THR A 5 -6.11 6.27 -0.91
C THR A 5 -5.78 5.14 0.06
N ARG A 6 -4.93 4.19 -0.35
CA ARG A 6 -4.46 3.10 0.53
C ARG A 6 -3.75 3.62 1.77
N HIS A 7 -2.99 4.70 1.62
CA HIS A 7 -2.35 5.40 2.72
C HIS A 7 -3.38 6.00 3.69
N ASP A 8 -4.50 6.55 3.17
CA ASP A 8 -5.60 7.04 4.01
C ASP A 8 -6.27 5.92 4.82
N PHE A 9 -6.39 4.73 4.24
CA PHE A 9 -6.99 3.57 4.90
C PHE A 9 -6.07 2.97 5.99
N ALA A 10 -4.77 2.82 5.72
CA ALA A 10 -3.78 2.42 6.73
C ALA A 10 -3.75 3.41 7.90
N ARG A 11 -3.77 4.72 7.59
CA ARG A 11 -3.85 5.78 8.59
C ARG A 11 -5.14 5.75 9.41
N LEU A 12 -6.27 5.33 8.82
CA LEU A 12 -7.53 5.15 9.53
C LEU A 12 -7.44 3.99 10.53
N LEU A 13 -6.87 2.85 10.13
CA LEU A 13 -6.64 1.70 11.01
C LEU A 13 -5.71 2.04 12.18
N ALA A 14 -4.63 2.78 11.92
CA ALA A 14 -3.72 3.26 12.95
C ALA A 14 -4.43 4.14 13.99
N ARG A 15 -5.31 5.04 13.54
CA ARG A 15 -6.12 5.89 14.44
C ARG A 15 -7.13 5.08 15.24
N ALA A 16 -7.75 4.07 14.63
CA ALA A 16 -8.66 3.17 15.33
C ALA A 16 -7.93 2.36 16.41
N ARG A 17 -6.73 1.84 16.10
CA ARG A 17 -5.87 1.16 17.09
C ARG A 17 -5.55 2.05 18.29
N THR A 18 -5.11 3.29 18.04
CA THR A 18 -4.80 4.23 19.12
C THR A 18 -6.01 4.50 20.00
N ALA A 19 -7.18 4.75 19.40
CA ALA A 19 -8.41 4.97 20.16
C ALA A 19 -8.84 3.74 20.99
N ILE A 20 -8.60 2.52 20.49
CA ILE A 20 -8.88 1.27 21.20
C ILE A 20 -7.89 1.05 22.34
N ALA A 21 -6.59 1.29 22.12
CA ALA A 21 -5.55 1.19 23.14
C ALA A 21 -5.79 2.16 24.30
N ASP A 22 -6.22 3.39 23.98
CA ASP A 22 -6.55 4.41 24.97
C ASP A 22 -7.82 4.06 25.78
N ALA A 23 -8.81 3.43 25.13
CA ALA A 23 -10.06 3.02 25.77
C ALA A 23 -9.93 1.73 26.60
N ASN A 24 -9.04 0.82 26.21
CA ASN A 24 -8.78 -0.42 26.93
C ASN A 24 -7.29 -0.81 26.81
N PRO A 25 -6.45 -0.40 27.77
CA PRO A 25 -5.02 -0.69 27.77
C PRO A 25 -4.68 -2.19 27.77
N ALA A 26 -5.61 -3.07 28.16
CA ALA A 26 -5.43 -4.53 28.13
C ALA A 26 -5.75 -5.16 26.75
N GLY A 27 -6.20 -4.37 25.77
CA GLY A 27 -6.55 -4.80 24.42
C GLY A 27 -5.35 -5.04 23.50
N HIS A 28 -4.24 -5.55 24.02
CA HIS A 28 -2.98 -5.69 23.28
C HIS A 28 -3.11 -6.55 22.01
N ILE A 29 -3.87 -7.65 22.07
CA ILE A 29 -4.08 -8.55 20.92
C ILE A 29 -4.74 -7.82 19.74
N LEU A 30 -5.83 -7.09 20.00
CA LEU A 30 -6.53 -6.33 18.97
C LEU A 30 -5.66 -5.18 18.42
N CYS A 31 -4.81 -4.59 19.26
CA CYS A 31 -3.88 -3.56 18.81
C CYS A 31 -2.79 -4.14 17.90
N ASP A 32 -2.29 -5.33 18.21
CA ASP A 32 -1.29 -6.04 17.40
C ASP A 32 -1.87 -6.49 16.06
N GLU A 33 -3.12 -6.96 16.04
CA GLU A 33 -3.86 -7.32 14.82
C GLU A 33 -4.06 -6.11 13.89
N LEU A 34 -4.45 -4.95 14.44
CA LEU A 34 -4.58 -3.71 13.67
C LEU A 34 -3.22 -3.22 13.15
N ALA A 35 -2.16 -3.33 13.95
CA ALA A 35 -0.80 -3.02 13.51
C ALA A 35 -0.32 -3.91 12.35
N GLN A 36 -0.73 -5.17 12.35
CA GLN A 36 -0.41 -6.10 11.28
C GLN A 36 -1.20 -5.76 10.01
N ALA A 37 -2.48 -5.41 10.12
CA ALA A 37 -3.30 -4.98 8.99
C ALA A 37 -2.78 -3.69 8.33
N GLU A 38 -2.36 -2.70 9.13
CA GLU A 38 -1.70 -1.47 8.64
C GLU A 38 -0.51 -1.79 7.74
N ARG A 39 0.40 -2.64 8.23
CA ARG A 39 1.62 -3.04 7.49
C ARG A 39 1.31 -3.79 6.20
N LEU A 40 0.26 -4.61 6.17
CA LEU A 40 -0.10 -5.39 4.97
C LEU A 40 -0.68 -4.49 3.87
N VAL A 41 -1.49 -3.49 4.26
CA VAL A 41 -2.04 -2.48 3.35
C VAL A 41 -0.92 -1.57 2.78
N GLU A 42 0.06 -1.18 3.59
CA GLU A 42 1.22 -0.39 3.13
C GLU A 42 2.14 -1.17 2.19
N ASN A 43 2.40 -2.44 2.49
CA ASN A 43 3.34 -3.28 1.74
C ASN A 43 2.76 -3.94 0.48
N HIS A 44 1.57 -3.54 0.02
CA HIS A 44 0.94 -4.02 -1.21
C HIS A 44 0.66 -5.54 -1.23
N VAL A 45 0.62 -6.20 -0.08
CA VAL A 45 0.30 -7.63 0.01
C VAL A 45 -1.13 -7.76 0.48
N VAL A 46 -2.03 -8.20 -0.41
CA VAL A 46 -3.37 -8.66 0.00
C VAL A 46 -3.17 -10.07 0.59
N PRO A 47 -3.28 -10.25 1.91
CA PRO A 47 -2.84 -11.45 2.61
C PRO A 47 -3.95 -12.50 2.75
N TRP A 48 -5.16 -12.19 2.29
CA TRP A 48 -6.33 -13.06 2.38
C TRP A 48 -6.80 -13.45 0.99
N SER A 49 -7.44 -14.62 0.92
CA SER A 49 -8.12 -15.04 -0.29
C SER A 49 -9.29 -14.10 -0.56
N ALA A 50 -9.46 -13.71 -1.82
CA ALA A 50 -10.55 -12.86 -2.24
C ALA A 50 -11.36 -13.58 -3.32
N ASP A 51 -12.67 -13.56 -3.19
CA ASP A 51 -13.54 -13.95 -4.29
C ASP A 51 -13.79 -12.72 -5.16
N ILE A 52 -13.64 -12.91 -6.47
CA ILE A 52 -14.06 -11.97 -7.50
C ILE A 52 -15.23 -12.61 -8.22
N HIS A 53 -16.37 -11.94 -8.17
CA HIS A 53 -17.57 -12.29 -8.91
C HIS A 53 -17.54 -11.52 -10.22
N VAL A 54 -17.67 -12.23 -11.34
CA VAL A 54 -17.64 -11.65 -12.68
C VAL A 54 -18.95 -11.97 -13.39
N ALA A 55 -19.47 -11.01 -14.15
CA ALA A 55 -20.59 -11.20 -15.08
C ALA A 55 -20.20 -10.75 -16.48
N PHE A 56 -20.63 -11.49 -17.48
CA PHE A 56 -20.58 -11.10 -18.88
C PHE A 56 -22.00 -11.11 -19.44
N ILE A 57 -22.41 -9.97 -20.00
CA ILE A 57 -23.69 -9.83 -20.70
C ILE A 57 -23.37 -9.76 -22.18
N ASP A 58 -23.83 -10.76 -22.95
CA ASP A 58 -23.78 -10.75 -24.41
C ASP A 58 -25.10 -10.19 -24.94
N HIS A 59 -25.02 -9.12 -25.73
CA HIS A 59 -26.17 -8.40 -26.24
C HIS A 59 -25.97 -7.92 -27.68
N ARG A 60 -27.01 -7.39 -28.32
CA ARG A 60 -26.96 -7.01 -29.75
C ARG A 60 -25.87 -6.00 -30.17
N HIS A 61 -25.28 -5.28 -29.21
CA HIS A 61 -24.22 -4.28 -29.44
C HIS A 61 -22.80 -4.77 -29.11
N GLY A 62 -22.62 -6.05 -28.77
CA GLY A 62 -21.36 -6.59 -28.25
C GLY A 62 -21.55 -7.18 -26.86
N GLY A 63 -20.52 -7.17 -26.01
CA GLY A 63 -20.66 -7.67 -24.65
C GLY A 63 -20.03 -6.77 -23.60
N ASP A 64 -20.68 -6.73 -22.44
CA ASP A 64 -20.27 -5.97 -21.27
C ASP A 64 -19.72 -6.89 -20.18
N LEU A 65 -18.60 -6.49 -19.56
CA LEU A 65 -17.95 -7.22 -18.48
C LEU A 65 -18.05 -6.43 -17.17
N TYR A 66 -18.58 -7.09 -16.13
CA TYR A 66 -18.71 -6.55 -14.78
C TYR A 66 -17.91 -7.41 -13.81
N ALA A 67 -17.31 -6.79 -12.79
CA ALA A 67 -16.59 -7.50 -11.75
C ALA A 67 -16.77 -6.81 -10.39
N ALA A 68 -17.01 -7.60 -9.35
CA ALA A 68 -17.15 -7.11 -7.98
C ALA A 68 -16.62 -8.13 -6.95
N PHE A 69 -16.34 -7.67 -5.73
CA PHE A 69 -15.85 -8.53 -4.63
C PHE A 69 -16.97 -9.28 -3.90
N THR A 70 -18.23 -9.00 -4.20
CA THR A 70 -19.37 -9.74 -3.65
C THR A 70 -20.39 -10.00 -4.75
N ARG A 71 -21.16 -11.08 -4.61
CA ARG A 71 -22.26 -11.40 -5.53
C ARG A 71 -23.32 -10.31 -5.54
N GLU A 72 -23.65 -9.75 -4.37
CA GLU A 72 -24.62 -8.66 -4.24
C GLU A 72 -24.20 -7.43 -5.05
N ALA A 73 -22.94 -7.00 -4.94
CA ALA A 73 -22.43 -5.86 -5.70
C ALA A 73 -22.38 -6.16 -7.22
N LEU A 74 -22.03 -7.39 -7.62
CA LEU A 74 -22.08 -7.77 -9.02
C LEU A 74 -23.50 -7.70 -9.57
N MET A 75 -24.47 -8.25 -8.82
CA MET A 75 -25.85 -8.31 -9.29
C MET A 75 -26.55 -6.97 -9.26
N ALA A 76 -26.12 -6.01 -8.42
CA ALA A 76 -26.58 -4.64 -8.50
C ALA A 76 -26.24 -3.98 -9.86
N GLU A 77 -25.03 -4.21 -10.38
CA GLU A 77 -24.61 -3.72 -11.71
C GLU A 77 -25.39 -4.41 -12.83
N VAL A 78 -25.51 -5.74 -12.79
CA VAL A 78 -26.30 -6.53 -13.76
C VAL A 78 -27.77 -6.09 -13.75
N ALA A 79 -28.36 -5.90 -12.58
CA ALA A 79 -29.75 -5.45 -12.45
C ALA A 79 -29.93 -4.00 -12.95
N SER A 80 -28.91 -3.14 -12.80
CA SER A 80 -28.93 -1.81 -13.39
C SER A 80 -29.04 -1.88 -14.91
N PHE A 81 -28.24 -2.74 -15.55
CA PHE A 81 -28.36 -3.02 -16.98
C PHE A 81 -29.76 -3.52 -17.36
N CYS A 82 -30.26 -4.55 -16.66
CA CYS A 82 -31.58 -5.11 -16.96
C CYS A 82 -32.71 -4.09 -16.78
N ARG A 83 -32.63 -3.22 -15.76
CA ARG A 83 -33.62 -2.15 -15.52
C ARG A 83 -33.60 -1.09 -16.61
N GLU A 84 -32.42 -0.73 -17.10
CA GLU A 84 -32.26 0.23 -18.20
C GLU A 84 -32.93 -0.29 -19.47
N TRP A 85 -32.77 -1.57 -19.77
CA TRP A 85 -33.28 -2.20 -21.00
C TRP A 85 -34.59 -2.96 -20.82
N TRP A 86 -35.25 -2.85 -19.66
CA TRP A 86 -36.43 -3.64 -19.31
C TRP A 86 -37.59 -3.55 -20.31
N SER A 87 -37.71 -2.42 -21.02
CA SER A 87 -38.75 -2.25 -22.05
C SER A 87 -38.58 -3.19 -23.25
N GLU A 88 -37.41 -3.81 -23.41
CA GLU A 88 -37.15 -4.77 -24.51
C GLU A 88 -37.84 -6.11 -24.27
N ILE A 89 -38.05 -6.48 -23.00
CA ILE A 89 -38.85 -7.64 -22.62
C ILE A 89 -40.33 -7.23 -22.46
N ARG A 90 -41.27 -8.09 -22.88
CA ARG A 90 -42.71 -7.82 -22.74
C ARG A 90 -43.25 -8.12 -21.34
N ASP A 91 -42.50 -7.75 -20.31
CA ASP A 91 -42.88 -7.93 -18.91
C ASP A 91 -43.55 -6.67 -18.35
N THR A 92 -44.67 -6.83 -17.65
CA THR A 92 -45.47 -5.71 -17.14
C THR A 92 -45.12 -5.29 -15.71
N ARG A 93 -44.21 -6.01 -15.04
CA ARG A 93 -43.77 -5.68 -13.68
C ARG A 93 -42.88 -4.44 -13.68
N ASP A 94 -42.90 -3.68 -12.59
CA ASP A 94 -41.99 -2.55 -12.39
C ASP A 94 -40.61 -3.07 -11.93
N PRO A 95 -39.56 -2.94 -12.75
CA PRO A 95 -38.25 -3.51 -12.45
C PRO A 95 -37.51 -2.81 -11.30
N ALA A 96 -37.92 -1.60 -10.92
CA ALA A 96 -37.36 -0.89 -9.77
C ALA A 96 -37.80 -1.52 -8.42
N THR A 97 -38.88 -2.31 -8.44
CA THR A 97 -39.41 -2.97 -7.24
C THR A 97 -38.88 -4.39 -7.04
N LEU A 98 -38.16 -4.91 -8.04
CA LEU A 98 -37.63 -6.27 -8.03
C LEU A 98 -36.27 -6.32 -7.35
N PRO A 99 -35.97 -7.37 -6.55
CA PRO A 99 -34.62 -7.69 -6.12
C PRO A 99 -33.67 -7.82 -7.31
N ASP A 100 -32.40 -7.46 -7.12
CA ASP A 100 -31.40 -7.43 -8.21
C ASP A 100 -31.24 -8.79 -8.91
N GLU A 101 -31.26 -9.87 -8.14
CA GLU A 101 -31.22 -11.25 -8.66
C GLU A 101 -32.42 -11.57 -9.54
N ASP A 102 -33.62 -11.22 -9.08
CA ASP A 102 -34.87 -11.51 -9.79
C ASP A 102 -34.95 -10.69 -11.08
N ALA A 103 -34.53 -9.42 -11.04
CA ALA A 103 -34.46 -8.57 -12.21
C ALA A 103 -33.56 -9.18 -13.29
N GLY A 104 -32.36 -9.66 -12.90
CA GLY A 104 -31.47 -10.37 -13.81
C GLY A 104 -32.12 -11.60 -14.43
N SER A 105 -32.61 -12.53 -13.61
CA SER A 105 -33.22 -13.78 -14.11
C SER A 105 -34.42 -13.53 -15.03
N ILE A 106 -35.35 -12.66 -14.64
CA ILE A 106 -36.54 -12.38 -15.43
C ILE A 106 -36.18 -11.78 -16.79
N TYR A 107 -35.21 -10.87 -16.83
CA TYR A 107 -34.79 -10.24 -18.07
C TYR A 107 -34.21 -11.25 -19.05
N PHE A 108 -33.22 -12.03 -18.63
CA PHE A 108 -32.55 -12.99 -19.51
C PHE A 108 -33.40 -14.24 -19.82
N ASP A 109 -34.34 -14.62 -18.96
CA ASP A 109 -35.31 -15.69 -19.27
C ASP A 109 -36.33 -15.28 -20.35
N ALA A 110 -36.64 -13.98 -20.42
CA ALA A 110 -37.56 -13.43 -21.41
C ALA A 110 -36.87 -13.00 -22.72
N HIS A 111 -35.54 -13.01 -22.76
CA HIS A 111 -34.76 -12.61 -23.91
C HIS A 111 -34.22 -13.83 -24.67
N GLU A 112 -34.53 -13.95 -25.96
CA GLU A 112 -34.13 -15.13 -26.74
C GLU A 112 -32.68 -15.07 -27.25
N GLU A 113 -32.15 -13.86 -27.42
CA GLU A 113 -30.85 -13.59 -28.09
C GLU A 113 -29.79 -12.97 -27.17
N GLU A 114 -30.13 -12.66 -25.92
CA GLU A 114 -29.18 -12.06 -24.96
C GLU A 114 -28.94 -13.02 -23.80
N TYR A 115 -27.70 -13.09 -23.34
CA TYR A 115 -27.32 -14.07 -22.33
C TYR A 115 -26.44 -13.45 -21.25
N LEU A 116 -26.75 -13.81 -20.01
CA LEU A 116 -25.92 -13.54 -18.86
C LEU A 116 -25.11 -14.79 -18.50
N TRP A 117 -23.81 -14.60 -18.37
CA TRP A 117 -22.93 -15.59 -17.77
C TRP A 117 -22.28 -15.00 -16.52
N THR A 118 -22.20 -15.78 -15.45
CA THR A 118 -21.57 -15.36 -14.19
C THR A 118 -20.60 -16.41 -13.70
N GLU A 119 -19.46 -15.98 -13.17
CA GLU A 119 -18.47 -16.86 -12.54
C GLU A 119 -17.97 -16.28 -11.22
N ARG A 120 -17.62 -17.16 -10.29
CA ARG A 120 -16.87 -16.81 -9.07
C ARG A 120 -15.44 -17.31 -9.21
N ILE A 121 -14.51 -16.37 -9.26
CA ILE A 121 -13.08 -16.64 -9.30
C ILE A 121 -12.53 -16.47 -7.89
N SER A 122 -12.05 -17.55 -7.29
CA SER A 122 -11.34 -17.48 -6.01
C SER A 122 -9.87 -17.17 -6.27
N VAL A 123 -9.40 -16.04 -5.76
CA VAL A 123 -7.98 -15.70 -5.70
C VAL A 123 -7.47 -16.17 -4.36
N ASP A 124 -6.63 -17.21 -4.37
CA ASP A 124 -6.05 -17.74 -3.14
C ASP A 124 -5.16 -16.69 -2.45
N ALA A 125 -5.17 -16.73 -1.12
CA ALA A 125 -4.17 -16.02 -0.34
C ALA A 125 -2.78 -16.52 -0.76
N PRO A 126 -1.76 -15.64 -0.83
CA PRO A 126 -0.39 -16.12 -0.95
C PRO A 126 -0.09 -17.09 0.20
N PRO A 127 0.56 -18.24 -0.06
CA PRO A 127 0.73 -19.31 0.93
C PRO A 127 1.42 -18.78 2.19
N ILE A 128 0.70 -18.81 3.31
CA ILE A 128 1.22 -18.40 4.62
C ILE A 128 2.06 -19.57 5.17
N GLY A 129 3.35 -19.59 4.83
CA GLY A 129 4.27 -20.68 5.21
C GLY A 129 5.67 -20.60 4.57
N SER A 130 6.45 -19.59 4.98
CA SER A 130 7.91 -19.38 4.84
C SER A 130 8.78 -20.29 3.94
N PRO A 131 9.37 -19.76 2.85
CA PRO A 131 10.81 -19.54 2.84
C PRO A 131 11.10 -18.35 3.77
N LYS A 132 12.23 -18.30 4.49
CA LYS A 132 12.64 -17.11 5.28
C LYS A 132 12.23 -15.85 4.50
N ALA A 133 11.20 -15.13 4.99
CA ALA A 133 10.63 -14.02 4.23
C ALA A 133 11.78 -13.08 3.91
N LEU A 134 12.13 -12.99 2.63
CA LEU A 134 13.20 -12.11 2.20
C LEU A 134 12.76 -10.72 2.63
N ARG A 135 13.51 -10.11 3.55
CA ARG A 135 13.26 -8.73 3.95
C ARG A 135 13.71 -7.84 2.80
N VAL A 136 12.75 -7.51 1.93
CA VAL A 136 12.94 -6.49 0.89
C VAL A 136 12.65 -5.14 1.54
N GLY A 137 13.65 -4.27 1.55
CA GLY A 137 13.55 -2.90 2.06
C GLY A 137 13.79 -1.89 0.95
N ARG A 138 13.19 -0.71 1.08
CA ARG A 138 13.49 0.44 0.23
C ARG A 138 14.62 1.25 0.86
N HIS A 139 15.50 1.78 0.03
CA HIS A 139 16.49 2.78 0.41
C HIS A 139 16.21 4.07 -0.36
N LEU A 140 16.53 5.20 0.23
CA LEU A 140 16.47 6.51 -0.44
C LEU A 140 17.87 6.83 -0.97
N VAL A 141 17.97 7.29 -2.20
CA VAL A 141 19.24 7.75 -2.80
C VAL A 141 19.15 9.25 -3.00
N ILE A 142 20.10 10.01 -2.46
CA ILE A 142 20.18 11.48 -2.60
C ILE A 142 21.63 11.91 -2.81
N SER A 143 21.82 13.11 -3.35
CA SER A 143 23.15 13.67 -3.59
C SER A 143 24.00 13.78 -2.33
N THR A 144 25.30 13.48 -2.43
CA THR A 144 26.30 13.83 -1.39
C THR A 144 26.36 15.33 -1.08
N SER A 145 25.86 16.20 -1.97
CA SER A 145 25.76 17.64 -1.71
C SER A 145 24.91 18.00 -0.49
N HIS A 146 24.12 17.07 0.08
CA HIS A 146 23.35 17.29 1.31
C HIS A 146 24.14 17.20 2.61
N ILE A 147 25.42 16.82 2.55
CA ILE A 147 26.32 16.80 3.70
C ILE A 147 27.53 17.68 3.42
N ARG A 148 28.29 18.05 4.44
CA ARG A 148 29.54 18.80 4.27
C ARG A 148 30.71 17.87 3.95
N PRO A 149 31.78 18.35 3.29
CA PRO A 149 33.01 17.55 3.12
C PRO A 149 33.57 17.02 4.44
N ALA A 150 33.54 17.83 5.51
CA ALA A 150 33.97 17.38 6.84
C ALA A 150 33.09 16.24 7.41
N THR A 151 31.82 16.17 7.02
CA THR A 151 30.90 15.09 7.41
C THR A 151 31.18 13.84 6.59
N ALA A 152 31.60 13.98 5.34
CA ALA A 152 32.11 12.87 4.53
C ALA A 152 33.34 12.24 5.16
N ASP A 153 34.30 13.05 5.60
CA ASP A 153 35.49 12.59 6.30
C ASP A 153 35.13 11.78 7.57
N LEU A 154 34.05 12.15 8.26
CA LEU A 154 33.53 11.38 9.40
C LEU A 154 32.93 10.05 8.96
N LEU A 155 32.15 10.02 7.88
CA LEU A 155 31.59 8.79 7.34
C LEU A 155 32.69 7.80 6.89
N ASP A 156 33.76 8.31 6.27
CA ASP A 156 34.95 7.54 5.91
C ASP A 156 35.69 6.99 7.12
N GLN A 157 35.73 7.74 8.23
CA GLN A 157 36.30 7.26 9.48
C GLN A 157 35.42 6.22 10.17
N TRP A 158 34.09 6.37 10.10
CA TRP A 158 33.14 5.48 10.78
C TRP A 158 32.91 4.16 10.03
N ALA A 159 32.90 4.18 8.70
CA ALA A 159 32.67 3.00 7.87
C ALA A 159 33.59 1.79 8.20
N PRO A 160 34.90 1.97 8.45
CA PRO A 160 35.80 0.86 8.80
C PRO A 160 35.83 0.49 10.29
N MET A 161 35.23 1.27 11.19
CA MET A 161 35.23 0.96 12.64
C MET A 161 34.52 -0.37 12.93
N VAL A 162 34.77 -0.99 14.08
CA VAL A 162 33.95 -2.13 14.51
C VAL A 162 32.52 -1.66 14.84
N PRO A 163 31.46 -2.43 14.50
CA PRO A 163 30.07 -1.99 14.63
C PRO A 163 29.69 -1.43 16.01
N GLU A 164 30.22 -2.01 17.08
CA GLU A 164 29.93 -1.63 18.47
C GLU A 164 30.52 -0.27 18.88
N SER A 165 31.49 0.23 18.10
CA SER A 165 32.13 1.53 18.32
C SER A 165 31.65 2.60 17.35
N ARG A 166 30.78 2.25 16.39
CA ARG A 166 30.28 3.20 15.39
C ARG A 166 29.14 4.03 15.99
N PRO A 167 29.17 5.38 15.87
CA PRO A 167 28.04 6.22 16.27
C PRO A 167 26.79 6.00 15.42
N LEU A 168 26.98 5.47 14.20
CA LEU A 168 25.94 5.32 13.20
C LEU A 168 26.29 4.13 12.31
N GLY A 169 25.28 3.36 11.90
CA GLY A 169 25.48 2.28 10.94
C GLY A 169 25.79 2.82 9.55
N VAL A 170 27.08 2.90 9.23
CA VAL A 170 27.59 3.41 7.95
C VAL A 170 28.34 2.32 7.21
N ALA A 171 28.21 2.27 5.88
CA ALA A 171 29.00 1.45 4.98
C ALA A 171 29.41 2.25 3.75
N GLU A 172 30.64 2.08 3.29
CA GLU A 172 31.15 2.70 2.07
C GLU A 172 30.46 2.10 0.83
N ALA A 173 30.09 2.96 -0.11
CA ALA A 173 29.78 2.64 -1.49
C ALA A 173 30.83 3.35 -2.37
N GLY A 174 31.17 2.82 -3.54
CA GLY A 174 32.33 3.31 -4.32
C GLY A 174 32.40 4.83 -4.58
N TYR A 175 31.27 5.54 -4.56
CA TYR A 175 31.18 7.01 -4.68
C TYR A 175 30.27 7.64 -3.61
N GLY A 176 30.13 7.02 -2.44
CA GLY A 176 29.14 7.43 -1.46
C GLY A 176 29.07 6.58 -0.19
N TRP A 177 28.00 6.71 0.59
CA TRP A 177 27.82 5.95 1.83
C TRP A 177 26.37 5.51 2.02
N PHE A 178 26.21 4.25 2.42
CA PHE A 178 24.98 3.75 3.01
C PHE A 178 24.94 4.11 4.49
N VAL A 179 23.82 4.68 4.92
CA VAL A 179 23.59 5.14 6.29
C VAL A 179 22.28 4.56 6.80
N LEU A 180 22.31 3.93 7.98
CA LEU A 180 21.10 3.47 8.67
C LEU A 180 20.27 4.66 9.15
N THR A 181 18.97 4.59 8.94
CA THR A 181 18.03 5.61 9.41
C THR A 181 17.39 5.23 10.75
N ASP A 182 17.92 4.25 11.46
CA ASP A 182 17.38 3.85 12.77
C ASP A 182 17.49 5.05 13.74
N PRO A 183 16.55 5.21 14.70
CA PRO A 183 16.63 6.30 15.67
C PRO A 183 17.88 6.14 16.54
N LEU A 184 18.54 7.25 16.84
CA LEU A 184 19.66 7.34 17.76
C LEU A 184 19.26 8.19 18.95
N ASP A 185 19.67 7.78 20.15
CA ASP A 185 19.45 8.52 21.39
C ASP A 185 20.77 8.80 22.13
N GLY A 186 20.72 9.79 23.03
CA GLY A 186 21.87 10.15 23.86
C GLY A 186 23.10 10.61 23.09
N LEU A 187 24.26 10.06 23.47
CA LEU A 187 25.59 10.54 23.08
C LEU A 187 25.89 10.30 21.58
N GLU A 188 25.34 9.22 21.02
CA GLU A 188 25.50 8.87 19.60
C GLU A 188 24.85 9.90 18.69
N ARG A 189 23.65 10.36 19.06
CA ARG A 189 22.95 11.43 18.32
C ARG A 189 23.75 12.72 18.33
N GLU A 190 24.40 13.08 19.43
CA GLU A 190 25.23 14.29 19.54
C GLU A 190 26.47 14.25 18.63
N MET A 191 26.95 13.06 18.28
CA MET A 191 28.09 12.87 17.38
C MET A 191 27.72 13.05 15.89
N VAL A 192 26.43 12.97 15.55
CA VAL A 192 25.96 13.08 14.16
C VAL A 192 25.72 14.54 13.79
N PRO A 193 26.40 15.08 12.76
CA PRO A 193 26.16 16.42 12.26
C PRO A 193 24.69 16.66 11.88
N ASN A 194 24.21 17.88 12.11
CA ASN A 194 22.77 18.19 11.96
C ASN A 194 22.26 18.03 10.53
N GLU A 195 23.09 18.35 9.54
CA GLU A 195 22.74 18.20 8.13
C GLU A 195 22.57 16.73 7.72
N LEU A 196 23.45 15.85 8.24
CA LEU A 196 23.34 14.41 8.04
C LEU A 196 22.10 13.87 8.76
N TRP A 197 21.82 14.35 9.97
CA TRP A 197 20.62 13.93 10.69
C TRP A 197 19.33 14.35 9.99
N ALA A 198 19.27 15.55 9.42
CA ALA A 198 18.12 16.01 8.64
C ALA A 198 17.86 15.11 7.42
N ALA A 199 18.92 14.70 6.71
CA ALA A 199 18.81 13.73 5.61
C ALA A 199 18.32 12.35 6.10
N ILE A 200 18.81 11.88 7.26
CA ILE A 200 18.36 10.64 7.89
C ILE A 200 16.87 10.70 8.27
N GLU A 201 16.43 11.80 8.89
CA GLU A 201 15.02 12.02 9.24
C GLU A 201 14.13 12.09 8.00
N PHE A 202 14.59 12.77 6.95
CA PHE A 202 13.88 12.83 5.69
C PHE A 202 13.70 11.42 5.08
N ALA A 203 14.78 10.63 5.00
CA ALA A 203 14.71 9.25 4.52
C ALA A 203 13.77 8.39 5.36
N ARG A 204 13.83 8.52 6.69
CA ARG A 204 12.94 7.82 7.62
C ARG A 204 11.47 8.21 7.40
N ALA A 205 11.17 9.49 7.17
CA ALA A 205 9.83 9.97 6.90
C ALA A 205 9.24 9.39 5.60
N GLN A 206 10.09 9.03 4.62
CA GLN A 206 9.67 8.31 3.40
C GLN A 206 9.52 6.79 3.61
N GLY A 207 9.74 6.28 4.83
CA GLY A 207 9.69 4.86 5.15
C GLY A 207 10.88 4.06 4.62
N CYS A 208 12.01 4.72 4.36
CA CYS A 208 13.26 4.08 3.95
C CYS A 208 14.12 3.78 5.20
N ARG A 209 14.66 2.56 5.29
CA ARG A 209 15.56 2.14 6.38
C ARG A 209 17.02 2.52 6.14
N TRP A 210 17.37 2.69 4.87
CA TRP A 210 18.70 3.02 4.42
C TRP A 210 18.64 4.30 3.59
N LEU A 211 19.61 5.16 3.83
CA LEU A 211 19.93 6.31 3.02
C LEU A 211 21.23 6.01 2.28
N LEU A 212 21.25 6.19 0.96
CA LEU A 212 22.48 6.21 0.16
C LEU A 212 22.76 7.67 -0.20
N LEU A 213 23.87 8.20 0.31
CA LEU A 213 24.45 9.44 -0.16
C LEU A 213 25.32 9.11 -1.36
N ASP A 214 24.89 9.49 -2.56
CA ASP A 214 25.58 9.18 -3.82
C ASP A 214 25.99 10.48 -4.51
N ARG A 215 27.23 10.55 -5.00
CA ARG A 215 27.74 11.73 -5.70
C ARG A 215 26.90 12.13 -6.91
N ASP A 216 26.34 11.14 -7.62
CA ASP A 216 25.67 11.36 -8.90
C ASP A 216 24.13 11.43 -8.77
N ALA A 217 23.61 11.35 -7.54
CA ALA A 217 22.19 11.43 -7.27
C ALA A 217 21.66 12.87 -7.20
N ASP A 218 20.35 13.00 -7.32
CA ASP A 218 19.66 14.29 -7.30
C ASP A 218 19.64 14.93 -5.90
N CYS A 219 19.60 16.26 -5.89
CA CYS A 219 19.32 17.03 -4.68
C CYS A 219 17.82 17.05 -4.38
N ILE A 220 17.47 17.04 -3.10
CA ILE A 220 16.11 17.10 -2.58
C ILE A 220 15.79 18.52 -2.13
N ASP A 221 14.68 19.04 -2.65
CA ASP A 221 14.12 20.31 -2.20
C ASP A 221 13.75 20.25 -0.70
N GLY A 222 14.28 21.18 0.08
CA GLY A 222 14.01 21.29 1.52
C GLY A 222 15.09 20.70 2.43
N LEU A 223 16.12 20.05 1.88
CA LEU A 223 17.36 19.77 2.58
C LEU A 223 18.43 20.81 2.22
N GLU A 224 19.30 21.15 3.17
CA GLU A 224 20.45 22.01 2.89
C GLU A 224 21.39 21.36 1.89
N THR A 225 22.06 22.18 1.08
CA THR A 225 23.11 21.73 0.16
C THR A 225 24.40 22.50 0.42
N PHE A 226 25.53 21.85 0.15
CA PHE A 226 26.87 22.37 0.37
C PHE A 226 27.72 22.19 -0.90
N GLU A 227 28.70 23.07 -1.05
CA GLU A 227 29.71 22.97 -2.10
C GLU A 227 30.70 21.83 -1.79
N TRP A 228 31.08 21.10 -2.83
CA TRP A 228 31.91 19.89 -2.80
C TRP A 228 33.03 19.94 -3.83
#